data_AF-A0A0G4H750-F1
#
_entry.id   AF-A0A0G4H750-F1
#
_cell.length_a   1.000
_cell.length_b   1.000
_cell.length_c   1.000
_cell.angle_alpha   90.00
_cell.angle_beta   90.00
_cell.angle_gamma   90.00
#
_symmetry.space_group_name_H-M   'P 1'
#
loop_
_entity.id
_entity.type
_entity.pdbx_description
1 polymer ?
#
loop_
_entity_poly.entity_id
_entity_poly.type
_entity_poly.pdbx_seq_one_letter_code
_entity_poly.pdbx_strand_id
1 'polypeptide(L)'
;MRDMCALSPLREAIAKELLPALLGGSVTPSEVDLMLLPARHGGTGIRDPLDRAAAAYPASRASTKVVSKSVQGKAPFHPGDHRATIRHALTRSKQQQDVAHKTKREAALPHIDRRRHRVLSRSAEYKTSGWLTTLPSTDNNTGLDAAEFRDALNMRYGRHPPGLAARCDHCNQPLTVDHALCCKRYGLVIRRHDELRDTFAELIGMAWGDAGVRREVVLKEGEEGEGGVRADIVARGVWERQAAASFDICITDPDATSYASKNRSTKSILKQHETAKKKKYRSAVCDSRVTFCPLVVTCDGVWGHDANVFIAHMAHALLEKEGWKDECYG
;
A
#
# COMPACT_ATOMS: atom_id res chain seq x y z
N MET A 1 -24.23 7.70 -29.36
CA MET A 1 -25.31 6.89 -28.77
C MET A 1 -25.27 5.42 -29.18
N ARG A 2 -24.95 5.05 -30.44
CA ARG A 2 -24.86 3.62 -30.85
C ARG A 2 -23.78 2.82 -30.08
N ASP A 3 -22.63 3.41 -29.77
CA ASP A 3 -21.54 2.70 -29.05
C ASP A 3 -21.83 2.39 -27.57
N MET A 4 -22.69 3.18 -26.89
CA MET A 4 -23.02 2.91 -25.47
C MET A 4 -23.85 1.63 -25.32
N CYS A 5 -24.63 1.26 -26.34
CA CYS A 5 -25.41 0.03 -26.33
C CYS A 5 -24.52 -1.22 -26.54
N ALA A 6 -23.43 -1.09 -27.31
CA ALA A 6 -22.56 -2.22 -27.66
C ALA A 6 -21.69 -2.71 -26.50
N LEU A 7 -21.31 -1.83 -25.57
CA LEU A 7 -20.46 -2.16 -24.42
C LEU A 7 -21.24 -2.49 -23.14
N SER A 8 -22.57 -2.33 -23.14
CA SER A 8 -23.42 -2.70 -22.01
C SER A 8 -23.27 -4.18 -21.60
N PRO A 9 -23.25 -5.17 -22.53
CA PRO A 9 -23.04 -6.57 -22.16
C PRO A 9 -21.72 -6.80 -21.43
N LEU A 10 -20.64 -6.12 -21.84
CA LEU A 10 -19.35 -6.21 -21.17
C LEU A 10 -19.39 -5.59 -19.77
N ARG A 11 -20.03 -4.43 -19.61
CA ARG A 11 -20.22 -3.81 -18.28
C ARG A 11 -21.01 -4.75 -17.36
N GLU A 12 -22.05 -5.38 -17.88
CA GLU A 12 -22.85 -6.34 -17.12
C GLU A 12 -22.06 -7.59 -16.73
N ALA A 13 -21.28 -8.18 -17.64
CA ALA A 13 -20.42 -9.31 -17.33
C ALA A 13 -19.37 -8.96 -16.26
N ILE A 14 -18.77 -7.76 -16.33
CA ILE A 14 -17.84 -7.31 -15.30
C ILE A 14 -18.55 -7.23 -13.94
N ALA A 15 -19.72 -6.59 -13.89
CA ALA A 15 -20.46 -6.35 -12.67
C ALA A 15 -21.07 -7.62 -12.05
N LYS A 16 -21.59 -8.54 -12.87
CA LYS A 16 -22.37 -9.70 -12.43
C LYS A 16 -21.55 -11.00 -12.36
N GLU A 17 -20.44 -11.09 -13.07
CA GLU A 17 -19.63 -12.32 -13.13
C GLU A 17 -18.21 -12.08 -12.60
N LEU A 18 -17.46 -11.14 -13.19
CA LEU A 18 -16.05 -10.94 -12.86
C LEU A 18 -15.84 -10.44 -11.42
N LEU A 19 -16.46 -9.33 -11.03
CA LEU A 19 -16.24 -8.75 -9.70
C LEU A 19 -16.71 -9.69 -8.56
N PRO A 20 -17.87 -10.37 -8.67
CA PRO A 20 -18.26 -11.40 -7.71
C PRO A 20 -17.28 -12.57 -7.66
N ALA A 21 -16.78 -13.04 -8.81
CA ALA A 21 -15.80 -14.12 -8.87
C ALA A 21 -14.45 -13.72 -8.24
N LEU A 22 -14.01 -12.47 -8.39
CA LEU A 22 -12.80 -11.94 -7.77
C LEU A 22 -12.91 -11.89 -6.24
N LEU A 23 -14.06 -11.51 -5.70
CA LEU A 23 -14.28 -11.45 -4.25
C LEU A 23 -14.68 -12.81 -3.65
N GLY A 24 -15.21 -13.73 -4.45
CA GLY A 24 -15.77 -14.99 -3.95
C GLY A 24 -17.12 -14.82 -3.25
N GLY A 25 -17.91 -13.83 -3.66
CA GLY A 25 -19.19 -13.50 -3.04
C GLY A 25 -19.95 -12.41 -3.80
N SER A 26 -21.16 -12.11 -3.35
CA SER A 26 -22.00 -11.10 -3.99
C SER A 26 -21.45 -9.68 -3.84
N VAL A 27 -21.75 -8.85 -4.84
CA VAL A 27 -21.34 -7.44 -4.92
C VAL A 27 -22.57 -6.58 -5.17
N THR A 28 -22.79 -5.56 -4.37
CA THR A 28 -23.87 -4.60 -4.50
C THR A 28 -23.57 -3.58 -5.61
N PRO A 29 -24.60 -2.91 -6.16
CA PRO A 29 -24.37 -1.88 -7.18
C PRO A 29 -23.38 -0.79 -6.75
N SER A 30 -23.49 -0.29 -5.52
CA SER A 30 -22.57 0.75 -5.00
C SER A 30 -21.13 0.27 -4.87
N GLU A 31 -20.92 -1.03 -4.61
CA GLU A 31 -19.59 -1.63 -4.59
C GLU A 31 -19.02 -1.80 -5.99
N VAL A 32 -19.85 -2.21 -6.96
CA VAL A 32 -19.45 -2.27 -8.38
C VAL A 32 -18.97 -0.90 -8.83
N ASP A 33 -19.72 0.17 -8.53
CA ASP A 33 -19.36 1.53 -8.90
C ASP A 33 -18.01 1.96 -8.32
N LEU A 34 -17.69 1.55 -7.07
CA LEU A 34 -16.38 1.78 -6.46
C LEU A 34 -15.28 0.92 -7.08
N MET A 35 -15.55 -0.36 -7.31
CA MET A 35 -14.59 -1.33 -7.83
C MET A 35 -14.15 -1.02 -9.26
N LEU A 36 -15.02 -0.38 -10.05
CA LEU A 36 -14.73 0.07 -11.43
C LEU A 36 -13.87 1.34 -11.51
N LEU A 37 -13.50 1.93 -10.38
CA LEU A 37 -12.60 3.07 -10.33
C LEU A 37 -11.12 2.65 -10.47
N PRO A 38 -10.23 3.60 -10.80
CA PRO A 38 -8.80 3.38 -10.66
C PRO A 38 -8.41 3.02 -9.21
N ALA A 39 -7.34 2.24 -9.04
CA ALA A 39 -6.88 1.80 -7.72
C ALA A 39 -6.62 2.96 -6.74
N ARG A 40 -6.08 4.08 -7.21
CA ARG A 40 -5.87 5.31 -6.40
C ARG A 40 -7.15 5.93 -5.85
N HIS A 41 -8.29 5.65 -6.49
CA HIS A 41 -9.62 6.09 -6.06
C HIS A 41 -10.37 4.99 -5.30
N GLY A 42 -9.69 3.93 -4.87
CA GLY A 42 -10.28 2.83 -4.08
C GLY A 42 -10.88 1.69 -4.92
N GLY A 43 -10.78 1.77 -6.25
CA GLY A 43 -11.23 0.69 -7.13
C GLY A 43 -10.18 -0.41 -7.31
N THR A 44 -10.44 -1.29 -8.28
CA THR A 44 -9.59 -2.43 -8.66
C THR A 44 -8.62 -2.11 -9.78
N GLY A 45 -8.84 -1.00 -10.50
CA GLY A 45 -8.13 -0.69 -11.74
C GLY A 45 -8.81 -1.21 -13.01
N ILE A 46 -9.77 -2.13 -12.88
CA ILE A 46 -10.71 -2.47 -13.95
C ILE A 46 -11.60 -1.25 -14.17
N ARG A 47 -11.63 -0.71 -15.40
CA ARG A 47 -12.39 0.52 -15.71
C ARG A 47 -13.74 0.18 -16.30
N ASP A 48 -14.76 0.96 -15.96
CA ASP A 48 -16.05 0.88 -16.64
C ASP A 48 -15.85 1.12 -18.15
N PRO A 49 -16.23 0.15 -19.02
CA PRO A 49 -16.04 0.27 -20.45
C PRO A 49 -16.87 1.41 -21.06
N LEU A 50 -18.04 1.73 -20.49
CA LEU A 50 -18.89 2.83 -20.96
C LEU A 50 -18.23 4.19 -20.67
N ASP A 51 -17.73 4.39 -19.46
CA ASP A 51 -17.02 5.62 -19.09
C ASP A 51 -15.75 5.80 -19.93
N ARG A 52 -15.00 4.71 -20.09
CA ARG A 52 -13.76 4.72 -20.88
C ARG A 52 -14.04 5.11 -22.32
N ALA A 53 -15.06 4.51 -22.95
CA ALA A 53 -15.44 4.84 -24.32
C ALA A 53 -15.89 6.30 -24.46
N ALA A 54 -16.76 6.77 -23.55
CA ALA A 54 -17.27 8.13 -23.55
C ALA A 54 -16.15 9.18 -23.43
N ALA A 55 -15.12 8.91 -22.61
CA ALA A 55 -13.97 9.80 -22.45
C ALA A 55 -12.91 9.64 -23.56
N ALA A 56 -12.72 8.44 -24.10
CA ALA A 56 -11.69 8.17 -25.10
C ALA A 56 -12.00 8.80 -26.46
N TYR A 57 -13.27 8.85 -26.87
CA TYR A 57 -13.66 9.44 -28.15
C TYR A 57 -13.28 10.92 -28.31
N PRO A 58 -13.68 11.84 -27.41
CA PRO A 58 -13.27 13.25 -27.53
C PRO A 58 -11.77 13.44 -27.39
N ALA A 59 -11.11 12.65 -26.53
CA ALA A 59 -9.64 12.69 -26.37
C ALA A 59 -8.92 12.27 -27.66
N SER A 60 -9.40 11.22 -28.33
CA SER A 60 -8.86 10.74 -29.62
C SER A 60 -9.04 11.79 -30.72
N ARG A 61 -10.24 12.38 -30.83
CA ARG A 61 -10.50 13.47 -31.79
C ARG A 61 -9.63 14.71 -31.55
N ALA A 62 -9.45 15.09 -30.29
CA ALA A 62 -8.59 16.20 -29.94
C ALA A 62 -7.12 15.91 -30.28
N SER A 63 -6.65 14.70 -29.99
CA SER A 63 -5.27 14.25 -30.23
C SER A 63 -4.93 14.16 -31.72
N THR A 64 -5.88 13.72 -32.54
CA THR A 64 -5.70 13.52 -34.00
C THR A 64 -6.03 14.77 -34.83
N LYS A 65 -6.41 15.88 -34.19
CA LYS A 65 -6.84 17.12 -34.87
C LYS A 65 -5.82 17.65 -35.89
N VAL A 66 -4.53 17.59 -35.57
CA VAL A 66 -3.45 18.06 -36.46
C VAL A 66 -3.41 17.21 -37.73
N VAL A 67 -3.30 15.88 -37.57
CA VAL A 67 -3.28 14.93 -38.70
C VAL A 67 -4.56 15.03 -39.52
N SER A 68 -5.74 15.11 -38.87
CA SER A 68 -7.02 15.20 -39.55
C SER A 68 -7.12 16.46 -40.44
N LYS A 69 -6.64 17.61 -39.96
CA LYS A 69 -6.60 18.84 -40.77
C LYS A 69 -5.63 18.72 -41.95
N SER A 70 -4.49 18.09 -41.74
CA SER A 70 -3.50 17.90 -42.79
C SER A 70 -3.96 16.95 -43.89
N VAL A 71 -4.57 15.82 -43.53
CA VAL A 71 -5.16 14.87 -44.49
C VAL A 71 -6.28 15.54 -45.32
N GLN A 72 -7.02 16.48 -44.73
CA GLN A 72 -8.05 17.24 -45.44
C GLN A 72 -7.50 18.38 -46.32
N GLY A 73 -6.18 18.57 -46.40
CA GLY A 73 -5.56 19.67 -47.13
C GLY A 73 -5.77 21.06 -46.49
N LYS A 74 -6.26 21.11 -45.24
CA LYS A 74 -6.62 22.37 -44.54
C LYS A 74 -5.46 23.02 -43.80
N ALA A 75 -4.35 22.31 -43.59
CA ALA A 75 -3.15 22.82 -42.93
C ALA A 75 -1.93 21.92 -43.23
N PRO A 76 -0.69 22.45 -43.29
CA PRO A 76 0.50 21.61 -43.38
C PRO A 76 0.65 20.73 -42.14
N PHE A 77 1.30 19.57 -42.29
CA PHE A 77 1.58 18.67 -41.17
C PHE A 77 2.92 19.01 -40.52
N HIS A 78 2.89 19.31 -39.22
CA HIS A 78 4.09 19.49 -38.41
C HIS A 78 4.13 18.46 -37.27
N PRO A 79 5.14 17.56 -37.22
CA PRO A 79 5.24 16.53 -36.18
C PRO A 79 5.30 17.09 -34.75
N GLY A 80 5.95 18.25 -34.56
CA GLY A 80 6.05 18.93 -33.26
C GLY A 80 4.68 19.32 -32.71
N ASP A 81 3.87 19.99 -33.53
CA ASP A 81 2.50 20.42 -33.18
C ASP A 81 1.60 19.22 -32.89
N HIS A 82 1.75 18.13 -33.65
CA HIS A 82 1.00 16.91 -33.42
C HIS A 82 1.33 16.30 -32.05
N ARG A 83 2.63 16.16 -31.72
CA ARG A 83 3.08 15.65 -30.42
C ARG A 83 2.60 16.53 -29.26
N ALA A 84 2.69 17.85 -29.42
CA ALA A 84 2.20 18.81 -28.43
C ALA A 84 0.68 18.69 -28.23
N THR A 85 -0.08 18.58 -29.33
CA THR A 85 -1.54 18.41 -29.32
C THR A 85 -1.95 17.11 -28.63
N ILE A 86 -1.29 15.99 -28.93
CA ILE A 86 -1.52 14.71 -28.25
C ILE A 86 -1.28 14.87 -26.74
N ARG A 87 -0.11 15.40 -26.35
CA ARG A 87 0.26 15.56 -24.94
C ARG A 87 -0.78 16.38 -24.19
N HIS A 88 -1.15 17.53 -24.74
CA HIS A 88 -2.12 18.42 -24.13
C HIS A 88 -3.53 17.79 -24.06
N ALA A 89 -3.99 17.13 -25.12
CA ALA A 89 -5.30 16.47 -25.14
C ALA A 89 -5.38 15.31 -24.12
N LEU A 90 -4.34 14.48 -24.03
CA LEU A 90 -4.26 13.38 -23.08
C LEU A 90 -4.16 13.88 -21.64
N THR A 91 -3.36 14.92 -21.36
CA THR A 91 -3.28 15.52 -20.02
C THR A 91 -4.62 16.07 -19.57
N ARG A 92 -5.31 16.83 -20.44
CA ARG A 92 -6.64 17.37 -20.15
C ARG A 92 -7.67 16.27 -19.91
N SER A 93 -7.67 15.23 -20.75
CA SER A 93 -8.57 14.09 -20.58
C SER A 93 -8.33 13.36 -19.25
N LYS A 94 -7.07 13.12 -18.88
CA LYS A 94 -6.70 12.51 -17.59
C LYS A 94 -7.19 13.35 -16.41
N GLN A 95 -7.04 14.68 -16.45
CA GLN A 95 -7.51 15.57 -15.39
C GLN A 95 -9.04 15.51 -15.24
N GLN A 96 -9.78 15.58 -16.35
CA GLN A 96 -11.25 15.48 -16.35
C GLN A 96 -11.72 14.14 -15.80
N GLN A 97 -11.08 13.04 -16.22
CA GLN A 97 -11.36 11.71 -15.71
C GLN A 97 -11.07 11.60 -14.21
N ASP A 98 -9.98 12.20 -13.72
CA ASP A 98 -9.63 12.13 -12.31
C ASP A 98 -10.67 12.84 -11.42
N VAL A 99 -11.16 14.01 -11.86
CA VAL A 99 -12.27 14.71 -11.21
C VAL A 99 -13.55 13.86 -11.24
N ALA A 100 -13.90 13.28 -12.38
CA ALA A 100 -15.09 12.44 -12.50
C ALA A 100 -15.03 11.20 -11.61
N HIS A 101 -13.87 10.52 -11.53
CA HIS A 101 -13.68 9.39 -10.63
C HIS A 101 -13.80 9.78 -9.16
N LYS A 102 -13.26 10.95 -8.77
CA LYS A 102 -13.42 11.48 -7.41
C LYS A 102 -14.88 11.72 -7.07
N THR A 103 -15.65 12.35 -7.96
CA THR A 103 -17.10 12.56 -7.77
C THR A 103 -17.86 11.24 -7.65
N LYS A 104 -17.57 10.25 -8.51
CA LYS A 104 -18.19 8.92 -8.43
C LYS A 104 -17.91 8.22 -7.11
N ARG A 105 -16.67 8.29 -6.63
CA ARG A 105 -16.27 7.77 -5.33
C ARG A 105 -17.09 8.43 -4.21
N GLU A 106 -17.14 9.76 -4.18
CA GLU A 106 -17.88 10.52 -3.16
C GLU A 106 -19.38 10.21 -3.17
N ALA A 107 -19.96 9.94 -4.35
CA ALA A 107 -21.35 9.52 -4.47
C ALA A 107 -21.63 8.09 -4.00
N ALA A 108 -20.67 7.17 -4.17
CA ALA A 108 -20.85 5.77 -3.80
C ALA A 108 -20.60 5.48 -2.30
N LEU A 109 -19.68 6.24 -1.67
CA LEU A 109 -19.27 6.04 -0.27
C LEU A 109 -20.41 6.06 0.76
N PRO A 110 -21.43 6.95 0.68
CA PRO A 110 -22.55 6.97 1.63
C PRO A 110 -23.41 5.69 1.65
N HIS A 111 -23.34 4.88 0.59
CA HIS A 111 -24.08 3.62 0.48
C HIS A 111 -23.28 2.41 0.99
N ILE A 112 -22.07 2.62 1.49
CA ILE A 112 -21.23 1.62 2.12
C ILE A 112 -21.36 1.74 3.64
N ASP A 113 -21.41 0.62 4.36
CA ASP A 113 -21.48 0.65 5.81
C ASP A 113 -20.28 1.37 6.44
N ARG A 114 -20.48 1.90 7.64
CA ARG A 114 -19.50 2.77 8.32
C ARG A 114 -18.13 2.11 8.48
N ARG A 115 -18.06 0.81 8.75
CA ARG A 115 -16.79 0.11 8.97
C ARG A 115 -16.02 -0.01 7.66
N ARG A 116 -16.68 -0.41 6.60
CA ARG A 116 -16.06 -0.56 5.27
C ARG A 116 -15.73 0.79 4.63
N HIS A 117 -16.56 1.80 4.86
CA HIS A 117 -16.29 3.18 4.48
C HIS A 117 -14.95 3.69 5.05
N ARG A 118 -14.64 3.38 6.32
CA ARG A 118 -13.38 3.74 6.96
C ARG A 118 -12.18 3.09 6.24
N VAL A 119 -12.24 1.78 5.99
CA VAL A 119 -11.15 1.05 5.29
C VAL A 119 -10.90 1.65 3.91
N LEU A 120 -11.95 1.91 3.13
CA LEU A 120 -11.86 2.49 1.79
C LEU A 120 -11.34 3.94 1.79
N SER A 121 -11.76 4.73 2.77
CA SER A 121 -11.27 6.10 2.96
C SER A 121 -9.78 6.09 3.25
N ARG A 122 -9.34 5.26 4.19
CA ARG A 122 -7.94 5.11 4.60
C ARG A 122 -7.07 4.60 3.44
N SER A 123 -7.53 3.58 2.72
CA SER A 123 -6.73 3.00 1.63
C SER A 123 -6.39 4.01 0.54
N ALA A 124 -7.29 4.97 0.29
CA ALA A 124 -7.04 6.02 -0.69
C ALA A 124 -6.24 7.19 -0.13
N GLU A 125 -6.53 7.62 1.10
CA GLU A 125 -5.76 8.66 1.80
C GLU A 125 -4.28 8.31 1.85
N TYR A 126 -3.96 7.07 2.22
CA TYR A 126 -2.59 6.58 2.38
C TYR A 126 -2.06 5.79 1.18
N LYS A 127 -2.83 5.69 0.09
CA LYS A 127 -2.43 5.02 -1.16
C LYS A 127 -1.94 3.58 -0.96
N THR A 128 -2.60 2.80 -0.10
CA THR A 128 -2.23 1.39 0.22
C THR A 128 -2.59 0.39 -0.88
N SER A 129 -2.73 0.88 -2.11
CA SER A 129 -3.22 0.15 -3.28
C SER A 129 -2.11 -0.26 -4.24
N GLY A 130 -0.84 -0.01 -3.89
CA GLY A 130 0.29 -0.23 -4.78
C GLY A 130 0.34 -1.67 -5.30
N TRP A 131 0.08 -2.65 -4.43
CA TRP A 131 0.09 -4.08 -4.74
C TRP A 131 -0.86 -4.48 -5.89
N LEU A 132 -1.98 -3.76 -6.11
CA LEU A 132 -2.89 -4.03 -7.23
C LEU A 132 -2.35 -3.54 -8.59
N THR A 133 -1.42 -2.60 -8.56
CA THR A 133 -0.87 -1.95 -9.76
C THR A 133 0.56 -2.37 -10.05
N THR A 134 1.21 -3.05 -9.12
CA THR A 134 2.54 -3.64 -9.28
C THR A 134 2.44 -4.84 -10.21
N LEU A 135 3.42 -4.99 -11.10
CA LEU A 135 3.53 -6.17 -11.94
C LEU A 135 3.89 -7.39 -11.07
N PRO A 136 3.13 -8.49 -11.15
CA PRO A 136 3.51 -9.73 -10.49
C PRO A 136 4.86 -10.23 -11.03
N SER A 137 5.80 -10.48 -10.13
CA SER A 137 7.13 -11.00 -10.44
C SER A 137 7.59 -11.90 -9.31
N THR A 138 8.06 -13.10 -9.67
CA THR A 138 8.69 -14.04 -8.73
C THR A 138 9.98 -13.47 -8.20
N ASP A 139 10.78 -12.86 -9.07
CA ASP A 139 12.12 -12.37 -8.76
C ASP A 139 12.08 -11.19 -7.78
N ASN A 140 10.99 -10.41 -7.83
CA ASN A 140 10.79 -9.25 -6.95
C ASN A 140 9.86 -9.56 -5.77
N ASN A 141 9.44 -10.82 -5.58
CA ASN A 141 8.46 -11.22 -4.55
C ASN A 141 7.17 -10.36 -4.56
N THR A 142 6.67 -10.02 -5.75
CA THR A 142 5.42 -9.25 -5.94
C THR A 142 4.27 -10.12 -6.45
N GLY A 143 4.50 -11.42 -6.65
CA GLY A 143 3.45 -12.38 -6.97
C GLY A 143 2.56 -12.67 -5.76
N LEU A 144 1.25 -12.75 -5.99
CA LEU A 144 0.28 -13.27 -5.04
C LEU A 144 -0.42 -14.47 -5.70
N ASP A 145 -0.66 -15.52 -4.93
CA ASP A 145 -1.51 -16.60 -5.39
C ASP A 145 -3.00 -16.18 -5.45
N ALA A 146 -3.85 -17.06 -5.95
CA ALA A 146 -5.28 -16.77 -6.12
C ALA A 146 -6.02 -16.54 -4.79
N ALA A 147 -5.61 -17.19 -3.70
CA ALA A 147 -6.20 -17.05 -2.37
C ALA A 147 -5.70 -15.77 -1.70
N GLU A 148 -4.38 -15.53 -1.72
CA GLU A 148 -3.75 -14.30 -1.22
C GLU A 148 -4.32 -13.06 -1.88
N PHE A 149 -4.48 -13.08 -3.22
CA PHE A 149 -5.08 -11.98 -3.96
C PHE A 149 -6.53 -11.74 -3.54
N ARG A 150 -7.33 -12.80 -3.42
CA ARG A 150 -8.75 -12.74 -3.03
C ARG A 150 -8.92 -12.22 -1.61
N ASP A 151 -8.09 -12.67 -0.69
CA ASP A 151 -8.11 -12.27 0.71
C ASP A 151 -7.69 -10.81 0.85
N ALA A 152 -6.60 -10.42 0.20
CA ALA A 152 -6.13 -9.04 0.15
C ALA A 152 -7.18 -8.10 -0.46
N LEU A 153 -7.86 -8.53 -1.52
CA LEU A 153 -8.93 -7.77 -2.15
C LEU A 153 -10.14 -7.62 -1.21
N ASN A 154 -10.57 -8.69 -0.55
CA ASN A 154 -11.65 -8.62 0.44
C ASN A 154 -11.30 -7.70 1.60
N MET A 155 -10.11 -7.85 2.20
CA MET A 155 -9.63 -7.00 3.28
C MET A 155 -9.57 -5.53 2.88
N ARG A 156 -9.09 -5.22 1.66
CA ARG A 156 -9.09 -3.86 1.09
C ARG A 156 -10.48 -3.24 1.05
N TYR A 157 -11.51 -4.02 0.73
CA TYR A 157 -12.91 -3.56 0.73
C TYR A 157 -13.56 -3.65 2.10
N GLY A 158 -12.81 -3.96 3.17
CA GLY A 158 -13.30 -4.14 4.54
C GLY A 158 -14.22 -5.36 4.70
N ARG A 159 -14.20 -6.29 3.73
CA ARG A 159 -14.95 -7.54 3.76
C ARG A 159 -14.20 -8.59 4.57
N HIS A 160 -14.95 -9.62 4.95
CA HIS A 160 -14.40 -10.83 5.53
C HIS A 160 -13.98 -11.77 4.38
N PRO A 161 -12.72 -12.23 4.34
CA PRO A 161 -12.27 -13.17 3.32
C PRO A 161 -13.07 -14.47 3.31
N PRO A 162 -13.47 -14.98 2.13
CA PRO A 162 -14.19 -16.24 2.05
C PRO A 162 -13.31 -17.40 2.52
N GLY A 163 -13.88 -18.34 3.27
CA GLY A 163 -13.17 -19.54 3.74
C GLY A 163 -12.39 -19.35 5.04
N LEU A 164 -12.39 -18.17 5.65
CA LEU A 164 -11.85 -18.00 6.99
C LEU A 164 -12.67 -18.84 7.99
N ALA A 165 -11.98 -19.69 8.76
CA ALA A 165 -12.63 -20.57 9.73
C ALA A 165 -13.49 -19.78 10.73
N ALA A 166 -14.49 -20.43 11.35
CA ALA A 166 -15.34 -19.76 12.34
C ALA A 166 -14.58 -19.39 13.62
N ARG A 167 -13.54 -20.16 13.96
CA ARG A 167 -12.74 -20.00 15.17
C ARG A 167 -11.26 -20.16 14.86
N CYS A 168 -10.44 -19.54 15.70
CA CYS A 168 -8.99 -19.63 15.62
C CYS A 168 -8.51 -20.97 16.19
N ASP A 169 -7.72 -21.73 15.43
CA ASP A 169 -7.25 -23.07 15.81
C ASP A 169 -6.36 -23.08 17.06
N HIS A 170 -5.78 -21.93 17.44
CA HIS A 170 -4.81 -21.83 18.54
C HIS A 170 -5.37 -21.22 19.83
N CYS A 171 -6.43 -20.41 19.75
CA CYS A 171 -7.02 -19.77 20.93
C CYS A 171 -8.54 -19.92 21.03
N ASN A 172 -9.16 -20.58 20.07
CA ASN A 172 -10.58 -20.92 20.00
C ASN A 172 -11.55 -19.71 20.04
N GLN A 173 -11.04 -18.50 19.85
CA GLN A 173 -11.86 -17.28 19.75
C GLN A 173 -12.48 -17.17 18.35
N PRO A 174 -13.61 -16.46 18.18
CA PRO A 174 -14.18 -16.17 16.87
C PRO A 174 -13.13 -15.55 15.95
N LEU A 175 -12.91 -16.16 14.78
CA LEU A 175 -11.87 -15.72 13.85
C LEU A 175 -12.43 -14.64 12.93
N THR A 176 -12.27 -13.40 13.37
CA THR A 176 -12.48 -12.21 12.55
C THR A 176 -11.16 -11.82 11.88
N VAL A 177 -11.22 -10.92 10.89
CA VAL A 177 -10.01 -10.31 10.30
C VAL A 177 -9.15 -9.63 11.37
N ASP A 178 -9.78 -8.88 12.28
CA ASP A 178 -9.12 -8.22 13.42
C ASP A 178 -8.38 -9.25 14.30
N HIS A 179 -9.05 -10.38 14.59
CA HIS A 179 -8.43 -11.47 15.33
C HIS A 179 -7.26 -12.11 14.56
N ALA A 180 -7.43 -12.42 13.28
CA ALA A 180 -6.39 -13.03 12.45
C ALA A 180 -5.13 -12.15 12.36
N LEU A 181 -5.30 -10.82 12.32
CA LEU A 181 -4.20 -9.86 12.26
C LEU A 181 -3.52 -9.59 13.61
N CYS A 182 -4.21 -9.85 14.73
CA CYS A 182 -3.69 -9.54 16.07
C CYS A 182 -3.36 -10.77 16.94
N CYS A 183 -3.77 -11.98 16.54
CA CYS A 183 -3.63 -13.16 17.38
C CYS A 183 -2.17 -13.61 17.49
N LYS A 184 -1.60 -13.43 18.68
CA LYS A 184 -0.24 -13.89 19.00
C LYS A 184 -0.08 -15.40 19.02
N ARG A 185 -1.17 -16.15 19.21
CA ARG A 185 -1.14 -17.63 19.24
C ARG A 185 -1.21 -18.25 17.85
N TYR A 186 -1.73 -17.52 16.86
CA TYR A 186 -1.89 -17.98 15.48
C TYR A 186 -0.56 -18.00 14.69
N GLY A 187 0.53 -17.50 15.27
CA GLY A 187 1.88 -17.52 14.67
C GLY A 187 2.11 -16.51 13.54
N LEU A 188 1.07 -16.12 12.78
CA LEU A 188 1.20 -15.18 11.66
C LEU A 188 1.73 -13.80 12.07
N VAL A 189 1.40 -13.31 13.27
CA VAL A 189 1.90 -12.02 13.75
C VAL A 189 3.43 -12.05 13.90
N ILE A 190 3.97 -13.15 14.42
CA ILE A 190 5.41 -13.33 14.60
C ILE A 190 6.08 -13.46 13.23
N ARG A 191 5.53 -14.30 12.35
CA ARG A 191 6.09 -14.51 11.02
C ARG A 191 6.16 -13.21 10.20
N ARG A 192 5.07 -12.43 10.15
CA ARG A 192 5.05 -11.14 9.43
C ARG A 192 6.06 -10.14 10.01
N HIS A 193 6.22 -10.15 11.34
CA HIS A 193 7.19 -9.32 12.02
C HIS A 193 8.62 -9.71 11.63
N ASP A 194 8.93 -11.00 11.66
CA ASP A 194 10.26 -11.53 11.37
C ASP A 194 10.64 -11.35 9.90
N GLU A 195 9.69 -11.57 8.97
CA GLU A 195 9.88 -11.27 7.54
C GLU A 195 10.26 -9.80 7.33
N LEU A 196 9.58 -8.88 8.01
CA LEU A 196 9.90 -7.46 7.93
C LEU A 196 11.25 -7.13 8.57
N ARG A 197 11.56 -7.72 9.73
CA ARG A 197 12.86 -7.57 10.41
C ARG A 197 13.99 -8.01 9.50
N ASP A 198 13.87 -9.19 8.91
CA ASP A 198 14.95 -9.79 8.14
C ASP A 198 15.18 -9.01 6.85
N THR A 199 14.10 -8.59 6.18
CA THR A 199 14.16 -7.68 5.02
C THR A 199 14.85 -6.36 5.37
N PHE A 200 14.49 -5.71 6.48
CA PHE A 200 15.14 -4.46 6.88
C PHE A 200 16.61 -4.67 7.26
N ALA A 201 16.95 -5.76 7.93
CA ALA A 201 18.32 -6.07 8.27
C ALA A 201 19.19 -6.29 7.02
N GLU A 202 18.65 -6.96 5.99
CA GLU A 202 19.31 -7.12 4.69
C GLU A 202 19.53 -5.77 3.99
N LEU A 203 18.49 -4.93 3.88
CA LEU A 203 18.59 -3.60 3.26
C LEU A 203 19.60 -2.70 4.00
N ILE A 204 19.62 -2.76 5.33
CA ILE A 204 20.62 -2.07 6.15
C ILE A 204 22.03 -2.61 5.88
N GLY A 205 22.20 -3.93 5.78
CA GLY A 205 23.48 -4.56 5.46
C GLY A 205 23.98 -4.15 4.07
N MET A 206 23.07 -4.05 3.10
CA MET A 206 23.39 -3.53 1.77
C MET A 206 23.84 -2.06 1.84
N ALA A 207 23.13 -1.20 2.58
CA ALA A 207 23.45 0.23 2.69
C ALA A 207 24.73 0.51 3.50
N TRP A 208 24.88 -0.04 4.69
CA TRP A 208 25.95 0.32 5.65
C TRP A 208 26.96 -0.80 5.96
N GLY A 209 26.79 -1.97 5.36
CA GLY A 209 27.70 -3.11 5.51
C GLY A 209 27.17 -4.15 6.49
N ASP A 210 27.14 -5.41 6.04
CA ASP A 210 26.52 -6.54 6.75
C ASP A 210 27.19 -6.85 8.09
N ALA A 211 28.52 -6.70 8.18
CA ALA A 211 29.28 -6.95 9.41
C ALA A 211 28.85 -6.08 10.61
N GLY A 212 28.19 -4.95 10.35
CA GLY A 212 27.67 -4.05 11.38
C GLY A 212 26.27 -4.39 11.87
N VAL A 213 25.57 -5.33 11.24
CA VAL A 213 24.14 -5.64 11.46
C VAL A 213 23.99 -6.86 12.35
N ARG A 214 23.17 -6.73 13.39
CA ARG A 214 22.83 -7.81 14.32
C ARG A 214 21.32 -7.84 14.54
N ARG A 215 20.74 -9.02 14.60
CA ARG A 215 19.32 -9.24 14.86
C ARG A 215 19.12 -9.62 16.33
N GLU A 216 17.95 -9.30 16.88
CA GLU A 216 17.51 -9.72 18.22
C GLU A 216 18.51 -9.38 19.37
N VAL A 217 19.01 -8.15 19.40
CA VAL A 217 20.04 -7.73 20.35
C VAL A 217 19.43 -7.28 21.67
N VAL A 218 19.86 -7.88 22.78
CA VAL A 218 19.53 -7.41 24.13
C VAL A 218 20.30 -6.13 24.43
N LEU A 219 19.57 -5.02 24.62
CA LEU A 219 20.12 -3.72 24.99
C LEU A 219 20.15 -3.52 26.52
N LYS A 220 19.20 -4.13 27.23
CA LYS A 220 19.14 -4.12 28.69
C LYS A 220 18.58 -5.44 29.15
N GLU A 221 19.32 -6.14 30.00
CA GLU A 221 18.84 -7.35 30.67
C GLU A 221 17.64 -7.03 31.57
N GLY A 222 16.73 -7.98 31.69
CA GLY A 222 15.63 -7.89 32.65
C GLY A 222 16.12 -8.20 34.07
N GLU A 223 15.51 -7.58 35.07
CA GLU A 223 15.61 -8.04 36.46
C GLU A 223 14.70 -9.28 36.66
N GLU A 224 14.88 -10.04 37.74
CA GLU A 224 14.08 -11.25 37.99
C GLU A 224 12.57 -10.97 37.91
N GLY A 225 11.90 -11.58 36.93
CA GLY A 225 10.46 -11.42 36.68
C GLY A 225 10.07 -10.26 35.75
N GLU A 226 11.00 -9.37 35.40
CA GLU A 226 10.78 -8.31 34.40
C GLU A 226 11.43 -8.63 33.05
N GLY A 227 10.72 -8.31 31.97
CA GLY A 227 11.26 -8.48 30.61
C GLY A 227 12.30 -7.41 30.27
N GLY A 228 13.48 -7.82 29.81
CA GLY A 228 14.50 -6.91 29.29
C GLY A 228 14.08 -6.15 28.02
N VAL A 229 14.97 -5.26 27.55
CA VAL A 229 14.80 -4.52 26.30
C VAL A 229 15.65 -5.19 25.22
N ARG A 230 14.98 -5.82 24.25
CA ARG A 230 15.60 -6.45 23.07
C ARG A 230 15.15 -5.72 21.82
N ALA A 231 16.11 -5.19 21.06
CA ALA A 231 15.90 -4.60 19.74
C ALA A 231 15.86 -5.69 18.66
N ASP A 232 15.03 -5.49 17.65
CA ASP A 232 14.91 -6.43 16.53
C ASP A 232 16.14 -6.37 15.63
N ILE A 233 16.70 -5.17 15.45
CA ILE A 233 17.89 -4.92 14.64
C ILE A 233 18.78 -3.91 15.37
N VAL A 234 20.09 -4.14 15.36
CA VAL A 234 21.11 -3.14 15.69
C VAL A 234 22.11 -3.06 14.56
N ALA A 235 22.37 -1.86 14.06
CA ALA A 235 23.30 -1.60 12.98
C ALA A 235 24.25 -0.46 13.33
N ARG A 236 25.47 -0.48 12.78
CA ARG A 236 26.45 0.60 12.97
C ARG A 236 26.52 1.51 11.75
N GLY A 237 26.78 2.79 11.98
CA GLY A 237 27.02 3.75 10.90
C GLY A 237 25.78 4.36 10.26
N VAL A 238 24.58 4.01 10.75
CA VAL A 238 23.32 4.46 10.12
C VAL A 238 23.17 5.98 10.19
N TRP A 239 23.27 6.56 11.40
CA TRP A 239 23.10 8.01 11.60
C TRP A 239 24.45 8.73 11.73
N GLU A 240 25.37 8.13 12.46
CA GLU A 240 26.71 8.66 12.71
C GLU A 240 27.74 7.56 12.49
N ARG A 241 28.92 7.93 11.99
CA ARG A 241 30.00 6.97 11.70
C ARG A 241 30.33 6.15 12.95
N GLN A 242 30.37 4.83 12.80
CA GLN A 242 30.69 3.84 13.85
C GLN A 242 29.71 3.77 15.05
N ALA A 243 28.81 4.74 15.22
CA ALA A 243 27.77 4.71 16.24
C ALA A 243 26.72 3.64 15.93
N ALA A 244 26.15 3.04 16.97
CA ALA A 244 25.12 2.02 16.83
C ALA A 244 23.72 2.65 16.86
N ALA A 245 22.83 2.14 15.99
CA ALA A 245 21.41 2.44 15.96
C ALA A 245 20.62 1.14 16.16
N SER A 246 19.62 1.18 17.03
CA SER A 246 18.69 0.11 17.27
C SER A 246 17.33 0.42 16.65
N PHE A 247 16.69 -0.64 16.17
CA PHE A 247 15.39 -0.60 15.53
C PHE A 247 14.51 -1.68 16.12
N ASP A 248 13.22 -1.36 16.22
CA ASP A 248 12.21 -2.31 16.67
C ASP A 248 10.94 -2.09 15.87
N ILE A 249 10.37 -3.19 15.40
CA ILE A 249 9.25 -3.25 14.49
C ILE A 249 7.94 -3.33 15.26
N CYS A 250 6.94 -2.62 14.75
CA CYS A 250 5.58 -2.70 15.24
C CYS A 250 4.62 -2.70 14.07
N ILE A 251 3.94 -3.82 13.87
CA ILE A 251 2.86 -3.95 12.89
C ILE A 251 1.53 -3.78 13.64
N THR A 252 0.64 -2.92 13.14
CA THR A 252 -0.66 -2.66 13.77
C THR A 252 -1.80 -2.69 12.76
N ASP A 253 -2.96 -3.22 13.16
CA ASP A 253 -4.20 -3.05 12.40
C ASP A 253 -4.88 -1.72 12.80
N PRO A 254 -4.88 -0.68 11.94
CA PRO A 254 -5.51 0.60 12.24
C PRO A 254 -7.05 0.56 12.15
N ASP A 255 -7.62 -0.53 11.63
CA ASP A 255 -9.06 -0.78 11.53
C ASP A 255 -9.56 -1.77 12.60
N ALA A 256 -8.69 -2.15 13.53
CA ALA A 256 -9.04 -2.91 14.72
C ALA A 256 -10.17 -2.22 15.50
N THR A 257 -11.02 -3.04 16.13
CA THR A 257 -12.26 -2.57 16.79
C THR A 257 -11.98 -1.51 17.87
N SER A 258 -10.86 -1.64 18.58
CA SER A 258 -10.42 -0.73 19.65
C SER A 258 -10.10 0.69 19.15
N TYR A 259 -9.68 0.83 17.89
CA TYR A 259 -9.39 2.12 17.25
C TYR A 259 -10.60 2.65 16.48
N ALA A 260 -11.28 1.77 15.73
CA ALA A 260 -12.44 2.11 14.92
C ALA A 260 -13.61 2.64 15.76
N SER A 261 -13.87 2.02 16.93
CA SER A 261 -14.92 2.47 17.86
C SER A 261 -14.72 3.89 18.39
N LYS A 262 -13.46 4.33 18.49
CA LYS A 262 -13.06 5.67 18.95
C LYS A 262 -12.78 6.65 17.80
N ASN A 263 -13.07 6.25 16.57
CA ASN A 263 -12.79 7.00 15.34
C ASN A 263 -11.35 7.56 15.28
N ARG A 264 -10.37 6.78 15.76
CA ARG A 264 -8.95 7.22 15.78
C ARG A 264 -8.42 7.32 14.36
N SER A 265 -7.67 8.37 14.03
CA SER A 265 -6.98 8.47 12.74
C SER A 265 -5.75 7.56 12.68
N THR A 266 -5.40 7.07 11.49
CA THR A 266 -4.19 6.25 11.26
C THR A 266 -2.94 6.95 11.77
N LYS A 267 -2.79 8.24 11.46
CA LYS A 267 -1.68 9.08 11.96
C LYS A 267 -1.58 9.10 13.49
N SER A 268 -2.72 9.19 14.18
CA SER A 268 -2.75 9.18 15.65
C SER A 268 -2.38 7.80 16.23
N ILE A 269 -2.78 6.72 15.56
CA ILE A 269 -2.44 5.34 15.97
C ILE A 269 -0.94 5.09 15.81
N LEU A 270 -0.37 5.43 14.64
CA LEU A 270 1.07 5.30 14.38
C LEU A 270 1.89 6.10 15.40
N LYS A 271 1.56 7.39 15.61
CA LYS A 271 2.24 8.24 16.60
C LYS A 271 2.19 7.67 18.02
N GLN A 272 1.07 7.06 18.40
CA GLN A 272 0.93 6.42 19.71
C GLN A 272 1.92 5.26 19.87
N HIS A 273 2.02 4.38 18.88
CA HIS A 273 2.95 3.24 18.91
C HIS A 273 4.42 3.68 18.88
N GLU A 274 4.77 4.69 18.06
CA GLU A 274 6.11 5.28 18.05
C GLU A 274 6.49 5.84 19.42
N THR A 275 5.57 6.60 20.03
CA THR A 275 5.78 7.20 21.36
C THR A 275 5.93 6.12 22.43
N ALA A 276 5.11 5.07 22.39
CA ALA A 276 5.17 3.97 23.32
C ALA A 276 6.50 3.20 23.21
N LYS A 277 6.97 2.91 22.00
CA LYS A 277 8.26 2.27 21.76
C LYS A 277 9.42 3.17 22.22
N LYS A 278 9.45 4.46 21.83
CA LYS A 278 10.47 5.41 22.32
C LYS A 278 10.53 5.46 23.84
N LYS A 279 9.38 5.49 24.52
CA LYS A 279 9.31 5.46 25.99
C LYS A 279 9.89 4.18 26.56
N LYS A 280 9.55 3.01 25.98
CA LYS A 280 10.09 1.70 26.39
C LYS A 280 11.61 1.64 26.27
N TYR A 281 12.16 2.15 25.16
CA TYR A 281 13.59 2.03 24.84
C TYR A 281 14.47 3.09 25.51
N ARG A 282 13.89 4.20 25.97
CA ARG A 282 14.63 5.40 26.44
C ARG A 282 15.78 5.08 27.41
N SER A 283 15.54 4.31 28.46
CA SER A 283 16.58 3.98 29.46
C SER A 283 17.69 3.13 28.84
N ALA A 284 17.36 2.01 28.20
CA ALA A 284 18.35 1.10 27.62
C ALA A 284 19.28 1.77 26.60
N VAL A 285 18.72 2.69 25.82
CA VAL A 285 19.39 3.46 24.77
C VAL A 285 20.36 4.48 25.36
N CYS A 286 19.95 5.19 26.43
CA CYS A 286 20.82 6.09 27.19
C CYS A 286 22.02 5.35 27.80
N ASP A 287 21.78 4.20 28.43
CA ASP A 287 22.80 3.42 29.11
C ASP A 287 23.83 2.83 28.13
N SER A 288 23.36 2.43 26.94
CA SER A 288 24.18 1.73 25.93
C SER A 288 24.84 2.66 24.89
N ARG A 289 24.59 3.98 24.94
CA ARG A 289 25.01 4.96 23.91
C ARG A 289 24.62 4.55 22.47
N VAL A 290 23.46 3.91 22.34
CA VAL A 290 22.85 3.52 21.06
C VAL A 290 21.77 4.55 20.74
N THR A 291 21.45 4.83 19.48
CA THR A 291 20.26 5.62 19.10
C THR A 291 19.08 4.70 18.80
N PHE A 292 17.84 5.12 19.00
CA PHE A 292 16.66 4.28 18.72
C PHE A 292 15.72 4.86 17.68
N CYS A 293 15.29 4.04 16.72
CA CYS A 293 14.29 4.37 15.71
C CYS A 293 13.18 3.30 15.65
N PRO A 294 11.93 3.62 16.03
CA PRO A 294 10.82 2.69 15.92
C PRO A 294 10.35 2.54 14.47
N LEU A 295 10.24 1.30 13.99
CA LEU A 295 9.73 0.94 12.67
C LEU A 295 8.26 0.53 12.76
N VAL A 296 7.38 1.53 12.92
CA VAL A 296 5.93 1.30 13.03
C VAL A 296 5.27 1.33 11.65
N VAL A 297 4.47 0.31 11.35
CA VAL A 297 3.73 0.17 10.10
C VAL A 297 2.34 -0.40 10.32
N THR A 298 1.38 -0.05 9.47
CA THR A 298 0.08 -0.73 9.45
C THR A 298 0.15 -2.05 8.66
N CYS A 299 -0.78 -2.97 8.92
CA CYS A 299 -0.85 -4.26 8.20
C CYS A 299 -0.98 -4.13 6.67
N ASP A 300 -1.39 -2.96 6.16
CA ASP A 300 -1.50 -2.65 4.73
C ASP A 300 -0.46 -1.61 4.24
N GLY A 301 0.60 -1.37 5.01
CA GLY A 301 1.80 -0.67 4.53
C GLY A 301 1.85 0.85 4.74
N VAL A 302 1.12 1.39 5.71
CA VAL A 302 1.25 2.81 6.11
C VAL A 302 2.33 2.95 7.19
N TRP A 303 3.44 3.58 6.84
CA TRP A 303 4.57 3.78 7.73
C TRP A 303 4.39 4.99 8.67
N GLY A 304 4.91 4.86 9.89
CA GLY A 304 5.06 5.94 10.86
C GLY A 304 6.01 7.04 10.37
N HIS A 305 6.04 8.16 11.09
CA HIS A 305 6.91 9.28 10.74
C HIS A 305 8.39 8.89 10.81
N ASP A 306 8.82 8.29 11.92
CA ASP A 306 10.22 7.92 12.14
C ASP A 306 10.67 6.86 11.13
N ALA A 307 9.82 5.87 10.87
CA ALA A 307 10.08 4.84 9.89
C ALA A 307 10.23 5.41 8.48
N ASN A 308 9.39 6.36 8.08
CA ASN A 308 9.52 7.04 6.77
C ASN A 308 10.83 7.82 6.64
N VAL A 309 11.25 8.54 7.70
CA VAL A 309 12.54 9.25 7.70
C VAL A 309 13.69 8.27 7.51
N PHE A 310 13.65 7.15 8.21
CA PHE A 310 14.67 6.10 8.09
C PHE A 310 14.66 5.42 6.71
N ILE A 311 13.49 5.07 6.16
CA ILE A 311 13.38 4.47 4.82
C ILE A 311 13.95 5.42 3.76
N ALA A 312 13.68 6.72 3.85
CA ALA A 312 14.23 7.71 2.92
C ALA A 312 15.76 7.82 3.03
N HIS A 313 16.29 7.80 4.26
CA HIS A 313 17.73 7.78 4.52
C HIS A 313 18.41 6.52 3.97
N MET A 314 17.78 5.36 4.17
CA MET A 314 18.25 4.08 3.64
C MET A 314 18.22 4.05 2.11
N ALA A 315 17.17 4.57 1.48
CA ALA A 315 17.11 4.68 0.02
C ALA A 315 18.25 5.55 -0.55
N HIS A 316 18.56 6.67 0.11
CA HIS A 316 19.70 7.51 -0.29
C HIS A 316 21.04 6.77 -0.16
N ALA A 317 21.27 6.10 0.96
CA ALA A 317 22.51 5.34 1.19
C ALA A 317 22.69 4.19 0.18
N LEU A 318 21.61 3.52 -0.21
CA LEU A 318 21.65 2.47 -1.24
C LEU A 318 22.00 3.05 -2.61
N LEU A 319 21.40 4.18 -3.00
CA LEU A 319 21.69 4.86 -4.26
C LEU A 319 23.16 5.31 -4.37
N GLU A 320 23.72 5.86 -3.30
CA GLU A 320 25.15 6.24 -3.27
C GLU A 320 26.06 5.03 -3.47
N LYS A 321 25.72 3.87 -2.88
CA LYS A 321 26.50 2.64 -3.03
C LYS A 321 26.39 2.02 -4.41
N GLU A 322 25.21 2.03 -5.02
CA GLU A 322 25.02 1.50 -6.37
C GLU A 322 25.62 2.42 -7.43
N GLY A 323 25.48 3.75 -7.29
CA GLY A 323 26.15 4.72 -8.18
C GLY A 323 27.68 4.56 -8.15
N TRP A 324 28.24 4.22 -6.98
CA TRP A 324 29.67 3.88 -6.85
C TRP A 324 30.07 2.60 -7.58
N LYS A 325 29.16 1.63 -7.77
CA LYS A 325 29.46 0.40 -8.52
C LYS A 325 29.50 0.66 -10.04
N ASP A 326 28.68 1.58 -10.55
CA ASP A 326 28.66 1.91 -11.97
C ASP A 326 29.84 2.79 -12.40
N GLU A 327 30.38 3.64 -11.51
CA GLU A 327 31.57 4.48 -11.82
C GLU A 327 32.90 3.71 -11.78
N CYS A 328 32.97 2.54 -11.14
CA CYS A 328 34.20 1.74 -11.03
C CYS A 328 34.46 0.78 -12.21
N TYR A 329 33.59 0.77 -13.23
CA TYR A 329 33.75 -0.02 -14.47
C TYR A 329 33.83 0.85 -15.74
N GLY A 330 34.27 2.11 -15.61
CA GLY A 330 34.57 3.02 -16.72
C GLY A 330 36.06 3.14 -17.01
#